data_AF-A0AAV8XGN0-F1
#
_entry.id   AF-A0AAV8XGN0-F1
#
_cell.length_a   1.000
_cell.length_b   1.000
_cell.length_c   1.000
_cell.angle_alpha   90.00
_cell.angle_beta   90.00
_cell.angle_gamma   90.00
#
_symmetry.space_group_name_H-M   'P 1'
#
loop_
_entity.id
_entity.type
_entity.pdbx_description
1 polymer ?
#
loop_
_entity_poly.entity_id
_entity_poly.type
_entity_poly.pdbx_seq_one_letter_code
_entity_poly.pdbx_strand_id
1 'polypeptide(L)'
;MKKLNTLQTVLEKNNYYNMTSVMDAISPRCDEMLVYCLWNKDKISCQNSFKKSLSSDGFCCSFNYQLGKKYPTLYSPYSGLSTSLRVLLNPILQSVHYTPMYQAGFKVING
;
A
#
# COMPACT_ATOMS: atom_id res chain seq x y z
N MET A 1 -14.69 24.92 -16.12
CA MET A 1 -15.40 24.52 -14.88
C MET A 1 -16.43 23.39 -15.03
N LYS A 2 -16.79 22.89 -16.25
CA LYS A 2 -17.84 21.85 -16.40
C LYS A 2 -17.40 20.40 -16.09
N LYS A 3 -16.12 20.03 -16.29
CA LYS A 3 -15.64 18.64 -16.16
C LYS A 3 -15.58 18.13 -14.70
N LEU A 4 -15.30 19.00 -13.73
CA LEU A 4 -15.20 18.60 -12.32
C LEU A 4 -16.57 18.19 -11.76
N ASN A 5 -17.63 18.93 -12.12
CA ASN A 5 -18.99 18.66 -11.68
C ASN A 5 -19.50 17.29 -12.15
N THR A 6 -19.19 16.88 -13.38
CA THR A 6 -19.63 15.58 -13.91
C THR A 6 -19.02 14.41 -13.14
N LEU A 7 -17.71 14.45 -12.85
CA LEU A 7 -17.05 13.38 -12.10
C LEU A 7 -17.63 13.26 -10.70
N GLN A 8 -17.79 14.39 -10.01
CA GLN A 8 -18.36 14.41 -8.66
C GLN A 8 -19.78 13.84 -8.64
N THR A 9 -20.64 14.22 -9.60
CA THR A 9 -22.00 13.66 -9.71
C THR A 9 -21.99 12.15 -9.95
N VAL A 10 -21.05 11.63 -10.75
CA VAL A 10 -20.95 10.18 -11.01
C VAL A 10 -20.53 9.44 -9.75
N LEU A 11 -19.54 9.95 -9.01
CA LEU A 11 -19.08 9.34 -7.76
C LEU A 11 -20.19 9.31 -6.71
N GLU A 12 -20.87 10.44 -6.51
CA GLU A 12 -21.98 10.55 -5.55
C GLU A 12 -23.14 9.60 -5.90
N LYS A 13 -23.48 9.45 -7.19
CA LYS A 13 -24.48 8.47 -7.66
C LYS A 13 -24.10 7.02 -7.41
N ASN A 14 -22.81 6.72 -7.24
CA ASN A 14 -22.30 5.40 -6.90
C ASN A 14 -21.94 5.26 -5.41
N ASN A 15 -22.49 6.13 -4.55
CA ASN A 15 -22.27 6.15 -3.10
C ASN A 15 -20.83 6.47 -2.66
N TYR A 16 -20.05 7.13 -3.52
CA TYR A 16 -18.73 7.65 -3.18
C TYR A 16 -18.81 9.15 -2.88
N TYR A 17 -18.94 9.49 -1.60
CA TYR A 17 -19.04 10.88 -1.13
C TYR A 17 -17.70 11.49 -0.70
N ASN A 18 -16.66 10.66 -0.57
CA ASN A 18 -15.34 11.07 -0.14
C ASN A 18 -14.27 10.48 -1.08
N MET A 19 -13.34 11.33 -1.53
CA MET A 19 -12.20 10.90 -2.33
C MET A 19 -11.35 9.83 -1.64
N THR A 20 -11.24 9.85 -0.31
CA THR A 20 -10.56 8.79 0.43
C THR A 20 -11.23 7.43 0.22
N SER A 21 -12.56 7.37 0.20
CA SER A 21 -13.29 6.11 -0.06
C SER A 21 -13.08 5.62 -1.50
N VAL A 22 -12.99 6.54 -2.45
CA VAL A 22 -12.66 6.22 -3.85
C VAL A 22 -11.25 5.66 -3.94
N MET A 23 -10.27 6.37 -3.36
CA MET A 23 -8.86 5.93 -3.33
C MET A 23 -8.74 4.55 -2.70
N ASP A 24 -9.46 4.28 -1.61
CA ASP A 24 -9.40 2.97 -0.95
C ASP A 24 -9.94 1.85 -1.83
N ALA A 25 -11.02 2.13 -2.57
CA ALA A 25 -11.68 1.15 -3.42
C ALA A 25 -10.86 0.81 -4.69
N ILE A 26 -10.09 1.77 -5.21
CA ILE A 26 -9.28 1.57 -6.43
C ILE A 26 -7.83 1.20 -6.15
N SER A 27 -7.36 1.40 -4.93
CA SER A 27 -5.99 1.03 -4.55
C SER A 27 -5.85 -0.49 -4.51
N PRO A 28 -4.75 -1.05 -5.03
CA PRO A 28 -4.50 -2.47 -4.91
C PRO A 28 -4.41 -2.89 -3.44
N ARG A 29 -4.87 -4.09 -3.12
CA ARG A 29 -4.85 -4.57 -1.73
C ARG A 29 -3.45 -5.02 -1.33
N CYS A 30 -3.09 -4.79 -0.07
CA CYS A 30 -1.77 -5.20 0.45
C CYS A 30 -1.52 -6.70 0.36
N ASP A 31 -2.55 -7.53 0.56
CA ASP A 31 -2.43 -8.99 0.50
C ASP A 31 -2.28 -9.53 -0.93
N GLU A 32 -2.67 -8.76 -1.95
CA GLU A 32 -2.43 -9.10 -3.35
C GLU A 32 -1.02 -8.68 -3.79
N MET A 33 -0.54 -7.53 -3.29
CA MET A 33 0.78 -6.99 -3.63
C MET A 33 1.92 -7.67 -2.86
N LEU A 34 1.71 -8.02 -1.58
CA LEU A 34 2.72 -8.59 -0.69
C LEU A 34 2.62 -10.12 -0.68
N VAL A 35 3.33 -10.79 -1.59
CA VAL A 35 3.24 -12.24 -1.81
C VAL A 35 3.95 -13.04 -0.70
N TYR A 36 5.09 -12.53 -0.21
CA TYR A 36 5.87 -13.21 0.80
C TYR A 36 6.58 -12.19 1.70
N CYS A 37 6.56 -12.43 3.01
CA CYS A 37 7.20 -11.56 4.00
C CYS A 37 8.04 -12.40 4.96
N LEU A 38 9.24 -11.89 5.22
CA LEU A 38 10.17 -12.47 6.17
C LEU A 38 10.76 -11.38 7.03
N TRP A 39 10.79 -11.61 8.34
CA TRP A 39 11.41 -10.74 9.32
C TRP A 39 12.26 -11.56 10.26
N ASN A 40 13.52 -11.16 10.46
CA ASN A 40 14.44 -11.86 11.37
C ASN A 40 14.54 -13.38 11.16
N LYS A 41 14.67 -13.80 9.89
CA LYS A 41 14.65 -15.20 9.43
C LYS A 41 13.31 -15.93 9.56
N ASP A 42 12.30 -15.33 10.17
CA ASP A 42 10.99 -15.92 10.35
C ASP A 42 10.02 -15.49 9.25
N LYS A 43 9.30 -16.47 8.68
CA LYS A 43 8.19 -16.19 7.77
C LYS A 43 7.04 -15.58 8.58
N ILE A 44 6.62 -14.38 8.19
CA ILE A 44 5.52 -13.65 8.85
C ILE A 44 4.34 -13.53 7.90
N SER A 45 3.15 -13.29 8.46
CA SER A 45 1.97 -12.96 7.65
C SER A 45 2.06 -11.51 7.15
N CYS A 46 2.17 -11.31 5.84
CA CYS A 46 2.18 -9.98 5.23
C CYS A 46 0.94 -9.16 5.62
N GLN A 47 -0.24 -9.77 5.56
CA GLN A 47 -1.52 -9.13 5.88
C GLN A 47 -1.58 -8.65 7.34
N ASN A 48 -0.99 -9.41 8.28
CA ASN A 48 -1.03 -9.05 9.69
C ASN A 48 0.07 -8.04 10.06
N SER A 49 1.23 -8.16 9.44
CA SER A 49 2.43 -7.36 9.75
C SER A 49 2.48 -6.01 9.03
N PHE A 50 1.82 -5.87 7.88
CA PHE A 50 1.68 -4.61 7.18
C PHE A 50 0.30 -4.00 7.45
N LYS A 51 0.25 -2.69 7.66
CA LYS A 51 -0.99 -1.94 7.86
C LYS A 51 -1.22 -0.98 6.71
N LYS A 52 -2.49 -0.80 6.35
CA LYS A 52 -2.89 0.23 5.41
C LYS A 52 -2.63 1.61 6.03
N SER A 53 -1.93 2.47 5.32
CA SER A 53 -1.60 3.84 5.70
C SER A 53 -1.96 4.79 4.56
N LEU A 54 -2.23 6.06 4.87
CA LEU A 54 -2.54 7.07 3.87
C LEU A 54 -1.32 7.96 3.65
N SER A 55 -0.95 8.17 2.38
CA SER A 55 0.15 9.03 1.96
C SER A 55 -0.31 10.00 0.86
N SER A 56 0.57 10.89 0.40
CA SER A 56 0.30 11.74 -0.77
C SER A 56 0.12 10.95 -2.07
N ASP A 57 0.63 9.72 -2.13
CA ASP A 57 0.49 8.81 -3.28
C ASP A 57 -0.77 7.92 -3.17
N GLY A 58 -1.61 8.14 -2.15
CA GLY A 58 -2.81 7.33 -1.86
C GLY A 58 -2.57 6.31 -0.74
N PHE A 59 -3.32 5.22 -0.76
CA PHE A 59 -3.18 4.16 0.24
C PHE A 59 -1.94 3.30 0.00
N CYS A 60 -1.17 3.08 1.06
CA CYS A 60 0.06 2.30 1.06
C CYS A 60 0.01 1.18 2.12
N CYS A 61 1.00 0.29 2.05
CA CYS A 61 1.18 -0.81 3.01
C CYS A 61 2.46 -0.54 3.82
N SER A 62 2.32 -0.29 5.11
CA SER A 62 3.44 0.06 5.99
C SER A 62 3.74 -1.05 6.98
N PHE A 63 5.00 -1.50 7.00
CA PHE A 63 5.53 -2.41 8.01
C PHE A 63 5.90 -1.63 9.27
N ASN A 64 5.69 -2.25 10.44
CA ASN A 64 6.10 -1.69 11.74
C ASN A 64 5.54 -0.27 12.01
N TYR A 65 4.38 0.04 11.45
CA TYR A 65 3.76 1.36 11.54
C TYR A 65 2.81 1.46 12.74
N GLN A 66 2.97 2.50 13.55
CA GLN A 66 2.16 2.71 14.76
C GLN A 66 0.91 3.56 14.47
N LEU A 67 -0.23 2.89 14.27
CA LEU A 67 -1.54 3.55 14.18
C LEU A 67 -2.18 3.64 15.56
N GLY A 68 -1.70 4.54 16.42
CA GLY A 68 -2.35 4.90 17.71
C GLY A 68 -2.51 3.77 18.74
N LYS A 69 -2.15 2.52 18.41
CA LYS A 69 -2.16 1.35 19.28
C LYS A 69 -0.74 1.05 19.74
N LYS A 70 -0.59 0.68 21.03
CA LYS A 70 0.67 0.18 21.63
C LYS A 70 1.03 -1.21 21.09
N TYR A 71 1.28 -1.36 19.80
CA TYR A 71 2.03 -2.51 19.32
C TYR A 71 3.51 -2.25 19.60
N PRO A 72 4.25 -3.23 20.14
CA PRO A 72 5.68 -3.06 20.34
C PRO A 72 6.35 -2.82 18.99
N THR A 73 7.15 -1.76 18.91
CA THR A 73 8.03 -1.53 17.75
C THR A 73 8.94 -2.73 17.59
N LEU A 74 9.01 -3.25 16.37
CA LEU A 74 9.95 -4.29 16.02
C LEU A 74 11.33 -3.67 15.84
N TYR A 75 12.33 -4.23 16.51
CA TYR A 75 13.73 -3.85 16.40
C TYR A 75 14.53 -5.04 15.86
N SER A 76 15.46 -4.78 14.94
CA SER A 76 16.41 -5.80 14.49
C SER A 76 17.53 -5.94 15.53
N PRO A 77 17.81 -7.14 16.06
CA PRO A 77 18.83 -7.32 17.09
C PRO A 77 20.26 -7.12 16.56
N TYR A 78 20.47 -7.34 15.26
CA TYR A 78 21.74 -7.13 14.57
C TYR A 78 21.51 -6.50 13.20
N SER A 79 22.53 -5.89 12.63
CA SER A 79 22.53 -5.43 11.25
C SER A 79 22.84 -6.59 10.30
N GLY A 80 22.13 -6.66 9.18
CA GLY A 80 22.41 -7.62 8.11
C GLY A 80 21.15 -8.19 7.47
N LEU A 81 21.32 -8.85 6.32
CA LEU A 81 20.21 -9.41 5.54
C LEU A 81 19.41 -10.48 6.31
N SER A 82 20.07 -11.16 7.25
CA SER A 82 19.43 -12.24 8.00
C SER A 82 18.42 -11.73 9.02
N THR A 83 18.61 -10.52 9.53
CA THR A 83 17.77 -9.83 10.52
C THR A 83 16.89 -8.75 9.88
N SER A 84 16.98 -8.55 8.56
CA SER A 84 16.23 -7.54 7.83
C SER A 84 14.81 -7.97 7.48
N LEU A 85 14.00 -6.99 7.11
CA LEU A 85 12.75 -7.23 6.40
C LEU A 85 13.06 -7.66 4.97
N ARG A 86 12.42 -8.73 4.50
CA ARG A 86 12.42 -9.15 3.10
C ARG A 86 10.99 -9.35 2.64
N VAL A 87 10.69 -8.80 1.47
CA VAL A 87 9.33 -8.82 0.91
C VAL A 87 9.44 -9.21 -0.55
N LEU A 88 8.62 -10.16 -0.97
CA LEU A 88 8.37 -10.44 -2.38
C LEU A 88 7.11 -9.68 -2.80
N LEU A 89 7.24 -8.85 -3.83
CA LEU A 89 6.19 -7.98 -4.30
C LEU A 89 5.64 -8.48 -5.65
N ASN A 90 4.32 -8.39 -5.81
CA ASN A 90 3.63 -8.55 -7.08
C ASN A 90 3.04 -7.19 -7.49
N PRO A 91 3.54 -6.54 -8.56
CA PRO A 91 3.09 -5.20 -8.96
C PRO A 91 1.69 -5.14 -9.57
N ILE A 92 1.00 -6.29 -9.75
CA ILE A 92 -0.38 -6.39 -10.28
C ILE A 92 -0.56 -5.46 -11.50
N LEU A 93 0.28 -5.64 -12.50
CA LEU A 93 0.28 -4.76 -13.66
C LEU A 93 -0.98 -4.98 -14.50
N GLN A 94 -1.89 -3.99 -14.55
CA GLN A 94 -3.08 -4.03 -15.41
C GLN A 94 -2.78 -3.42 -16.78
N SER A 95 -2.91 -4.21 -17.85
CA SER A 95 -2.47 -3.87 -19.22
C SER A 95 -3.10 -2.60 -19.83
N VAL A 96 -4.17 -2.04 -19.25
CA VAL A 96 -4.98 -0.98 -19.89
C VAL A 96 -4.53 0.45 -19.58
N HIS A 97 -3.60 0.64 -18.63
CA HIS A 97 -3.24 1.99 -18.12
C HIS A 97 -1.78 2.39 -18.38
N TYR A 98 -1.00 1.56 -19.10
CA TYR A 98 0.41 1.82 -19.32
C TYR A 98 0.66 2.54 -20.64
N THR A 99 0.93 3.83 -20.57
CA THR A 99 1.71 4.53 -21.61
C THR A 99 3.21 4.26 -21.35
N PRO A 100 4.04 3.92 -22.36
CA PRO A 100 5.45 3.55 -22.19
C PRO A 100 6.35 4.59 -21.50
N MET A 101 5.84 5.81 -21.29
CA MET A 101 6.54 6.90 -20.61
C MET A 101 6.47 6.87 -19.07
N TYR A 102 5.64 6.01 -18.46
CA TYR A 102 5.48 5.95 -17.00
C TYR A 102 6.24 4.76 -16.40
N GLN A 103 7.01 5.02 -15.34
CA GLN A 103 7.65 3.97 -14.54
C GLN A 103 6.56 3.05 -13.94
N ALA A 104 6.72 1.74 -14.12
CA ALA A 104 5.82 0.74 -13.55
C ALA A 104 6.55 -0.02 -12.44
N GLY A 105 5.98 -0.04 -11.24
CA GLY A 105 6.57 -0.72 -10.08
C GLY A 105 6.12 -0.13 -8.76
N PHE A 106 6.90 -0.41 -7.72
CA PHE A 106 6.62 0.06 -6.37
C PHE A 106 7.53 1.23 -6.00
N LYS A 107 6.93 2.25 -5.37
CA LYS A 107 7.67 3.26 -4.62
C LYS A 107 7.78 2.80 -3.17
N VAL A 108 9.01 2.67 -2.68
CA VAL A 108 9.29 2.36 -1.27
C VAL A 108 9.77 3.62 -0.58
N ILE A 109 9.16 3.96 0.56
CA ILE A 109 9.44 5.16 1.32
C ILE A 109 9.79 4.73 2.75
N ASN A 110 10.89 5.28 3.30
CA ASN A 110 11.19 5.17 4.72
C ASN A 110 10.43 6.28 5.45
N GLY A 111 9.50 5.89 6.33
CA GLY A 111 8.74 6.80 7.19
C GLY A 111 9.41 7.02 8.54
#